data_AF-A0A7X2LV95-F1
#
_entry.id   AF-A0A7X2LV95-F1
#
_cell.length_a   1.000
_cell.length_b   1.000
_cell.length_c   1.000
_cell.angle_alpha   90.00
_cell.angle_beta   90.00
_cell.angle_gamma   90.00
#
_symmetry.space_group_name_H-M   'P 1'
#
loop_
_entity.id
_entity.type
_entity.pdbx_description
1 polymer ?
#
loop_
_entity_poly.entity_id
_entity_poly.type
_entity_poly.pdbx_seq_one_letter_code
_entity_poly.pdbx_strand_id
1 'polypeptide(L)'
;MALADAHMIYLTRHAEKAATGTDPALTPEGQVRAQNIAAALKKAGIKKIYSTSYTRTQQTAQPLASYLQLTTQTYDLTQLAAFAQQLRALPDNVLVVGYSDTTPELIRQLGGDPGADIAETEFDRLYQVAIGQDGDVTTILLTSLPSPVTPPCANVTLNQSNVTAAAGTWVYYTIDVPECAKLPRRRN
;
A
#
# COMPACT_ATOMS: atom_id res chain seq x y z
N MET A 1 25.15 -8.44 15.36
CA MET A 1 24.30 -7.46 16.05
C MET A 1 22.90 -8.03 16.05
N ALA A 2 22.36 -8.34 17.23
CA ALA A 2 21.01 -8.87 17.35
C ALA A 2 20.01 -7.75 17.04
N LEU A 3 19.09 -7.99 16.10
CA LEU A 3 17.88 -7.19 15.88
C LEU A 3 16.83 -7.46 16.98
N ALA A 4 17.27 -7.75 18.20
CA ALA A 4 16.37 -8.10 19.29
C ALA A 4 15.85 -6.80 19.91
N ASP A 5 14.55 -6.57 19.74
CA ASP A 5 13.71 -5.51 20.36
C ASP A 5 13.69 -4.12 19.71
N ALA A 6 13.77 -4.03 18.39
CA ALA A 6 13.26 -2.85 17.68
C ALA A 6 11.81 -3.09 17.23
N HIS A 7 10.90 -2.13 17.49
CA HIS A 7 9.56 -2.16 16.90
C HIS A 7 9.47 -1.26 15.68
N MET A 8 8.55 -1.61 14.78
CA MET A 8 8.41 -0.99 13.47
C MET A 8 7.10 -0.23 13.37
N ILE A 9 7.19 1.05 13.06
CA ILE A 9 6.05 1.91 12.74
C ILE A 9 6.03 2.07 11.23
N TYR A 10 4.99 1.54 10.59
CA TYR A 10 4.74 1.73 9.17
C TYR A 10 3.82 2.91 8.97
N LEU A 11 4.18 3.85 8.10
CA LEU A 11 3.36 5.02 7.82
C LEU A 11 3.11 5.17 6.32
N THR A 12 1.89 5.53 5.97
CA THR A 12 1.52 5.87 4.60
C THR A 12 0.49 7.00 4.63
N ARG A 13 0.44 7.80 3.56
CA ARG A 13 -0.76 8.60 3.28
C ARG A 13 -1.88 7.69 2.78
N HIS A 14 -3.12 8.19 2.78
CA HIS A 14 -4.22 7.50 2.09
C HIS A 14 -3.91 7.27 0.60
N ALA A 15 -4.52 6.24 0.02
CA ALA A 15 -4.45 5.96 -1.41
C ALA A 15 -5.29 6.94 -2.26
N GLU A 16 -5.31 6.75 -3.58
CA GLU A 16 -6.00 7.60 -4.54
C GLU A 16 -7.48 7.78 -4.17
N LYS A 17 -7.92 9.03 -4.04
CA LYS A 17 -9.29 9.43 -3.64
C LYS A 17 -10.03 10.07 -4.80
N ALA A 18 -11.36 10.03 -4.77
CA ALA A 18 -12.16 10.79 -5.72
C ALA A 18 -11.83 12.30 -5.66
N ALA A 19 -11.88 12.96 -6.81
CA ALA A 19 -11.53 14.38 -6.93
C ALA A 19 -12.55 15.30 -6.24
N THR A 20 -13.81 14.86 -6.12
CA THR A 20 -14.93 15.66 -5.63
C THR A 20 -15.59 15.02 -4.40
N GLY A 21 -16.16 15.87 -3.55
CA GLY A 21 -16.85 15.47 -2.31
C GLY A 21 -16.13 15.94 -1.05
N THR A 22 -16.88 16.11 0.04
CA THR A 22 -16.36 16.61 1.32
C THR A 22 -15.48 15.59 2.04
N ASP A 23 -15.87 14.32 1.99
CA ASP A 23 -15.07 13.19 2.46
C ASP A 23 -15.03 12.10 1.38
N PRO A 24 -14.25 12.31 0.32
CA PRO A 24 -14.27 11.45 -0.86
C PRO A 24 -13.73 10.07 -0.50
N ALA A 25 -14.42 9.03 -0.98
CA ALA A 25 -13.93 7.66 -0.94
C ALA A 25 -12.71 7.45 -1.85
N LEU A 26 -12.04 6.31 -1.68
CA LEU A 26 -11.01 5.84 -2.60
C LEU A 26 -11.60 5.57 -3.99
N THR A 27 -10.83 5.93 -5.02
CA THR A 27 -11.14 5.50 -6.39
C THR A 27 -10.91 3.99 -6.53
N PRO A 28 -11.37 3.34 -7.63
CA PRO A 28 -11.02 1.95 -7.90
C PRO A 28 -9.51 1.71 -7.87
N GLU A 29 -8.72 2.67 -8.36
CA GLU A 29 -7.26 2.62 -8.27
C GLU A 29 -6.84 2.60 -6.80
N GLY A 30 -7.26 3.57 -6.00
CA GLY A 30 -6.89 3.66 -4.58
C GLY A 30 -7.24 2.41 -3.77
N GLN A 31 -8.36 1.76 -4.11
CA GLN A 31 -8.76 0.48 -3.50
C GLN A 31 -7.74 -0.64 -3.79
N VAL A 32 -7.21 -0.73 -5.01
CA VAL A 32 -6.16 -1.71 -5.34
C VAL A 32 -4.86 -1.38 -4.64
N ARG A 33 -4.44 -0.11 -4.57
CA ARG A 33 -3.25 0.26 -3.80
C ARG A 33 -3.40 -0.10 -2.32
N ALA A 34 -4.57 0.12 -1.73
CA ALA A 34 -4.85 -0.29 -0.36
C ALA A 34 -4.69 -1.81 -0.17
N GLN A 35 -5.13 -2.61 -1.14
CA GLN A 35 -4.89 -4.06 -1.15
C GLN A 35 -3.40 -4.41 -1.30
N ASN A 36 -2.65 -3.69 -2.13
CA ASN A 36 -1.21 -3.89 -2.31
C ASN A 36 -0.42 -3.58 -1.03
N ILE A 37 -0.75 -2.47 -0.36
CA ILE A 37 -0.17 -2.11 0.95
C ILE A 37 -0.46 -3.23 1.95
N ALA A 38 -1.70 -3.70 2.02
CA ALA A 38 -2.05 -4.81 2.90
C ALA A 38 -1.26 -6.08 2.56
N ALA A 39 -1.12 -6.42 1.28
CA ALA A 39 -0.36 -7.58 0.84
C ALA A 39 1.13 -7.50 1.21
N ALA A 40 1.72 -6.30 1.15
CA ALA A 40 3.09 -6.04 1.57
C ALA A 40 3.27 -6.17 3.10
N LEU A 41 2.33 -5.66 3.87
CA LEU A 41 2.44 -5.57 5.34
C LEU A 41 1.86 -6.77 6.10
N LYS A 42 1.13 -7.68 5.43
CA LYS A 42 0.45 -8.79 6.10
C LYS A 42 1.34 -9.74 6.92
N LYS A 43 2.64 -9.77 6.64
CA LYS A 43 3.65 -10.56 7.37
C LYS A 43 4.56 -9.71 8.25
N ALA A 44 4.32 -8.41 8.33
CA ALA A 44 5.15 -7.47 9.09
C ALA A 44 4.88 -7.51 10.61
N GLY A 45 4.04 -8.42 11.10
CA GLY A 45 3.75 -8.56 12.52
C GLY A 45 2.93 -7.42 13.14
N ILE A 46 2.21 -6.65 12.31
CA ILE A 46 1.38 -5.52 12.76
C ILE A 46 0.35 -6.00 13.81
N LYS A 47 0.28 -5.30 14.95
CA LYS A 47 -0.70 -5.55 16.02
C LYS A 47 -1.71 -4.44 16.20
N LYS A 48 -1.41 -3.22 15.73
CA LYS A 48 -2.32 -2.08 15.81
C LYS A 48 -2.33 -1.31 14.50
N ILE A 49 -3.50 -0.81 14.13
CA ILE A 49 -3.68 -0.01 12.92
C ILE A 49 -4.37 1.28 13.34
N TYR A 50 -3.79 2.40 12.94
CA TYR A 50 -4.28 3.74 13.21
C TYR A 50 -4.61 4.45 11.91
N SER A 51 -5.72 5.18 11.89
CA SER A 51 -6.04 6.10 10.79
C SER A 51 -6.85 7.29 11.32
N THR A 52 -7.12 8.29 10.50
CA THR A 52 -8.08 9.33 10.88
C THR A 52 -9.52 8.90 10.60
N SER A 53 -10.51 9.68 11.04
CA SER A 53 -11.93 9.38 10.81
C SER A 53 -12.39 9.52 9.36
N TYR A 54 -11.58 10.09 8.46
CA TYR A 54 -11.96 10.29 7.07
C TYR A 54 -12.04 8.98 6.29
N THR A 55 -13.02 8.89 5.39
CA THR A 55 -13.35 7.71 4.60
C THR A 55 -12.14 7.18 3.84
N ARG A 56 -11.36 8.04 3.18
CA ARG A 56 -10.17 7.64 2.42
C ARG A 56 -9.07 7.00 3.27
N THR A 57 -8.82 7.50 4.48
CA THR A 57 -7.80 6.90 5.36
C THR A 57 -8.28 5.57 5.92
N GLN A 58 -9.56 5.49 6.31
CA GLN A 58 -10.18 4.26 6.79
C GLN A 58 -10.17 3.16 5.71
N GLN A 59 -10.59 3.50 4.49
CA GLN A 59 -10.59 2.57 3.35
C GLN A 59 -9.19 2.13 2.92
N THR A 60 -8.16 2.95 3.14
CA THR A 60 -6.77 2.55 2.87
C THR A 60 -6.28 1.54 3.92
N ALA A 61 -6.66 1.71 5.19
CA ALA A 61 -6.31 0.81 6.28
C ALA A 61 -7.11 -0.52 6.26
N GLN A 62 -8.35 -0.47 5.77
CA GLN A 62 -9.33 -1.55 5.88
C GLN A 62 -8.84 -2.91 5.37
N PRO A 63 -8.16 -3.04 4.21
CA PRO A 63 -7.76 -4.36 3.70
C PRO A 63 -6.78 -5.08 4.64
N LEU A 64 -5.84 -4.34 5.25
CA LEU A 64 -4.91 -4.93 6.21
C LEU A 64 -5.62 -5.28 7.53
N ALA A 65 -6.50 -4.39 8.00
CA ALA A 65 -7.31 -4.62 9.19
C ALA A 65 -8.16 -5.90 9.07
N SER A 66 -8.83 -6.08 7.93
CA SER A 66 -9.59 -7.30 7.62
C SER A 66 -8.70 -8.55 7.56
N TYR A 67 -7.54 -8.46 6.91
CA TYR A 67 -6.62 -9.60 6.81
C TYR A 67 -6.10 -10.05 8.17
N LEU A 68 -5.73 -9.10 9.04
CA LEU A 68 -5.17 -9.36 10.36
C LEU A 68 -6.24 -9.53 11.46
N GLN A 69 -7.52 -9.38 11.11
CA GLN A 69 -8.64 -9.36 12.07
C GLN A 69 -8.46 -8.32 13.19
N LEU A 70 -7.91 -7.16 12.81
CA LEU A 70 -7.72 -6.01 13.69
C LEU A 70 -8.77 -4.95 13.42
N THR A 71 -8.99 -4.08 14.40
CA THR A 71 -9.78 -2.86 14.22
C THR A 71 -8.87 -1.68 13.94
N THR A 72 -9.34 -0.75 13.11
CA THR A 72 -8.66 0.53 12.89
C THR A 72 -9.03 1.50 14.01
N GLN A 73 -8.02 2.01 14.72
CA GLN A 73 -8.18 3.00 15.78
C GLN A 73 -8.04 4.41 15.21
N THR A 74 -8.91 5.31 15.63
CA THR A 74 -8.83 6.71 15.19
C THR A 74 -7.82 7.49 16.03
N TYR A 75 -6.97 8.29 15.39
CA TYR A 75 -6.10 9.26 16.07
C TYR A 75 -6.45 10.70 15.69
N ASP A 76 -6.07 11.65 16.55
CA ASP A 76 -6.31 13.07 16.37
C ASP A 76 -5.13 13.76 15.66
N LEU A 77 -5.42 14.42 14.54
CA LEU A 77 -4.45 15.16 13.74
C LEU A 77 -3.87 16.39 14.45
N THR A 78 -4.57 16.91 15.46
CA THR A 78 -4.11 18.08 16.22
C THR A 78 -3.12 17.71 17.33
N GLN A 79 -2.98 16.41 17.63
CA GLN A 79 -2.18 15.89 18.74
C GLN A 79 -1.01 15.02 18.26
N LEU A 80 -0.41 15.32 17.10
CA LEU A 80 0.64 14.47 16.50
C LEU A 80 1.84 14.24 17.41
N ALA A 81 2.27 15.23 18.19
CA ALA A 81 3.39 15.06 19.13
C ALA A 81 3.06 14.06 20.24
N ALA A 82 1.88 14.17 20.86
CA ALA A 82 1.42 13.22 21.88
C ALA A 82 1.21 11.83 21.28
N PHE A 83 0.67 11.76 20.05
CA PHE A 83 0.50 10.51 19.33
C PHE A 83 1.84 9.84 19.01
N ALA A 84 2.86 10.61 18.59
CA ALA A 84 4.21 10.10 18.38
C ALA A 84 4.79 9.48 19.66
N GLN A 85 4.63 10.15 20.81
CA GLN A 85 5.05 9.61 22.11
C GLN A 85 4.32 8.30 22.44
N GLN A 86 3.01 8.24 22.19
CA GLN A 86 2.24 7.01 22.35
C GLN A 86 2.78 5.88 21.48
N LEU A 87 3.07 6.14 20.19
CA LEU A 87 3.61 5.15 19.27
C LEU A 87 5.00 4.66 19.67
N ARG A 88 5.87 5.55 20.19
CA ARG A 88 7.20 5.16 20.71
C ARG A 88 7.12 4.26 21.93
N ALA A 89 6.07 4.38 22.74
CA ALA A 89 5.88 3.55 23.93
C ALA A 89 5.27 2.17 23.63
N LEU A 90 4.84 1.92 22.39
CA LEU A 90 4.30 0.62 22.00
C LEU A 90 5.43 -0.40 21.77
N PRO A 91 5.30 -1.63 22.27
CA PRO A 91 6.26 -2.70 21.95
C PRO A 91 5.97 -3.38 20.60
N ASP A 92 4.83 -3.04 19.99
CA ASP A 92 4.29 -3.73 18.83
C ASP A 92 4.56 -2.98 17.52
N ASN A 93 4.59 -3.73 16.42
CA ASN A 93 4.57 -3.13 15.10
C ASN A 93 3.19 -2.56 14.79
N VAL A 94 3.15 -1.40 14.15
CA VAL A 94 1.90 -0.67 13.87
C VAL A 94 1.85 -0.12 12.45
N LEU A 95 0.66 0.03 11.91
CA LEU A 95 0.40 0.82 10.70
C LEU A 95 -0.30 2.12 11.07
N VAL A 96 0.15 3.23 10.52
CA VAL A 96 -0.51 4.55 10.61
C VAL A 96 -0.83 5.05 9.21
N VAL A 97 -2.10 5.38 8.97
CA VAL A 97 -2.56 5.98 7.71
C VAL A 97 -2.96 7.43 7.93
N GLY A 98 -2.22 8.34 7.29
CA GLY A 98 -2.40 9.79 7.39
C GLY A 98 -2.55 10.49 6.04
N TYR A 99 -1.87 11.63 5.91
CA TYR A 99 -1.97 12.57 4.78
C TYR A 99 -0.59 12.95 4.23
N SER A 100 -0.57 13.65 3.09
CA SER A 100 0.64 14.20 2.49
C SER A 100 1.43 15.11 3.44
N ASP A 101 0.75 15.81 4.35
CA ASP A 101 1.33 16.75 5.33
C ASP A 101 1.56 16.11 6.71
N THR A 102 0.59 15.34 7.22
CA THR A 102 0.67 14.77 8.58
C THR A 102 1.55 13.53 8.67
N THR A 103 1.73 12.78 7.58
CA THR A 103 2.63 11.61 7.58
C THR A 103 4.09 12.04 7.72
N PRO A 104 4.63 12.99 6.92
CA PRO A 104 5.96 13.55 7.13
C PRO A 104 6.15 14.17 8.51
N GLU A 105 5.15 14.91 9.00
CA GLU A 105 5.23 15.53 10.32
C GLU A 105 5.30 14.49 11.44
N LEU A 106 4.49 13.44 11.38
CA LEU A 106 4.55 12.36 12.37
C LEU A 106 5.91 11.64 12.35
N ILE A 107 6.52 11.44 11.18
CA ILE A 107 7.89 10.88 11.08
C ILE A 107 8.90 11.79 11.78
N ARG A 108 8.81 13.12 11.60
CA ARG A 108 9.68 14.07 12.32
C ARG A 108 9.49 13.99 13.83
N GLN A 109 8.25 13.94 14.30
CA GLN A 109 7.92 13.79 15.73
C GLN A 109 8.42 12.46 16.30
N LEU A 110 8.47 11.41 15.47
CA LEU A 110 9.10 10.14 15.81
C LEU A 110 10.62 10.19 15.79
N GLY A 111 11.26 11.30 15.39
CA GLY A 111 12.72 11.46 15.29
C GLY A 111 13.32 10.89 14.01
N GLY A 112 12.50 10.57 13.01
CA GLY A 112 12.91 10.06 11.72
C GLY A 112 13.10 11.14 10.65
N ASP A 113 13.60 10.74 9.49
CA ASP A 113 13.73 11.60 8.31
C ASP A 113 12.59 11.31 7.33
N PRO A 114 11.63 12.22 7.13
CA PRO A 114 10.53 12.02 6.18
C PRO A 114 10.95 12.14 4.72
N GLY A 115 12.16 12.65 4.44
CA GLY A 115 12.58 13.09 3.12
C GLY A 115 11.88 14.37 2.69
N ALA A 116 11.78 14.58 1.38
CA ALA A 116 11.09 15.73 0.79
C ALA A 116 9.58 15.68 1.06
N ASP A 117 8.90 16.82 0.90
CA ASP A 117 7.44 16.87 0.98
C ASP A 117 6.80 15.90 -0.04
N ILE A 118 5.62 15.39 0.32
CA ILE A 118 4.87 14.46 -0.52
C ILE A 118 3.96 15.28 -1.43
N ALA A 119 4.13 15.16 -2.75
CA ALA A 119 3.29 15.90 -3.70
C ALA A 119 1.84 15.41 -3.63
N GLU A 120 0.86 16.27 -3.89
CA GLU A 120 -0.57 15.89 -3.86
C GLU A 120 -0.93 14.73 -4.81
N THR A 121 -0.15 14.54 -5.88
CA THR A 121 -0.31 13.44 -6.85
C THR A 121 0.43 12.16 -6.48
N GLU A 122 1.21 12.14 -5.41
CA GLU A 122 2.14 11.06 -5.05
C GLU A 122 1.58 10.16 -3.95
N PHE A 123 0.93 9.05 -4.30
CA PHE A 123 0.23 8.16 -3.36
C PHE A 123 1.04 6.92 -2.93
N ASP A 124 2.25 6.76 -3.44
CA ASP A 124 2.96 5.50 -3.40
C ASP A 124 3.95 5.35 -2.23
N ARG A 125 4.26 6.40 -1.47
CA ARG A 125 5.20 6.32 -0.35
C ARG A 125 4.68 5.46 0.80
N LEU A 126 5.47 4.45 1.16
CA LEU A 126 5.30 3.64 2.37
C LEU A 126 6.56 3.75 3.21
N TYR A 127 6.45 4.33 4.39
CA TYR A 127 7.56 4.50 5.31
C TYR A 127 7.63 3.33 6.29
N GLN A 128 8.84 2.87 6.57
CA GLN A 128 9.15 1.98 7.68
C GLN A 128 10.09 2.72 8.63
N VAL A 129 9.60 3.04 9.82
CA VAL A 129 10.36 3.70 10.89
C VAL A 129 10.67 2.66 11.96
N ALA A 130 11.94 2.32 12.11
CA ALA A 130 12.42 1.43 13.16
C ALA A 130 12.81 2.27 14.40
N ILE A 131 12.24 1.91 15.55
CA ILE A 131 12.60 2.52 16.85
C ILE A 131 13.44 1.49 17.61
N GLY A 132 14.72 1.81 17.83
CA GLY A 132 15.63 0.99 18.64
C GLY A 132 15.49 1.25 20.14
N GLN A 133 15.99 0.33 20.96
CA GLN A 133 15.96 0.44 22.43
C GLN A 133 16.72 1.66 22.95
N ASP A 134 17.81 2.04 22.28
CA ASP A 134 18.65 3.19 22.66
C ASP A 134 18.04 4.54 22.23
N GLY A 135 16.83 4.51 21.64
CA GLY A 135 16.13 5.68 21.13
C GLY A 135 16.48 6.06 19.70
N ASP A 136 17.42 5.33 19.08
CA ASP A 136 17.80 5.47 17.67
C ASP A 136 16.61 5.24 16.74
N VAL A 137 16.50 6.08 15.72
CA VAL A 137 15.40 6.06 14.77
C VAL A 137 15.97 5.93 13.36
N THR A 138 15.59 4.86 12.67
CA THR A 138 15.94 4.66 11.26
C THR A 138 14.68 4.73 10.42
N THR A 139 14.68 5.60 9.40
CA THR A 139 13.58 5.68 8.43
C THR A 139 14.02 5.07 7.11
N ILE A 140 13.23 4.13 6.61
CA ILE A 140 13.37 3.53 5.29
C ILE A 140 12.15 3.92 4.48
N LEU A 141 12.37 4.58 3.35
CA LEU A 141 11.31 4.88 2.39
C LEU A 141 11.19 3.72 1.40
N LEU A 142 10.02 3.08 1.41
CA LEU A 142 9.60 2.07 0.45
C LEU A 142 8.57 2.67 -0.51
N THR A 143 8.32 1.95 -1.60
CA THR A 143 7.27 2.28 -2.57
C THR A 143 6.20 1.19 -2.53
N SER A 144 4.96 1.59 -2.26
CA SER A 144 3.80 0.73 -2.45
C SER A 144 3.57 0.48 -3.93
N LEU A 145 3.24 -0.77 -4.27
CA LEU A 145 2.96 -1.11 -5.65
C LEU A 145 1.77 -0.28 -6.15
N PRO A 146 1.86 0.26 -7.38
CA PRO A 146 0.78 1.06 -7.94
C PRO A 146 -0.51 0.23 -7.97
N SER A 147 -1.64 0.90 -7.75
CA SER A 147 -2.96 0.47 -8.21
C SER A 147 -2.84 -0.05 -9.62
N PRO A 148 -3.54 -1.14 -10.00
CA PRO A 148 -3.02 -2.06 -11.00
C PRO A 148 -2.50 -1.26 -12.16
N VAL A 149 -1.20 -1.40 -12.45
CA VAL A 149 -0.69 -1.09 -13.79
C VAL A 149 -1.74 -1.72 -14.67
N THR A 150 -2.53 -0.96 -15.41
CA THR A 150 -3.33 -1.52 -16.49
C THR A 150 -2.25 -2.19 -17.33
N PRO A 151 -2.06 -3.52 -17.25
CA PRO A 151 -1.13 -4.12 -18.17
C PRO A 151 -1.77 -3.79 -19.51
N PRO A 152 -1.04 -3.41 -20.55
CA PRO A 152 -1.67 -3.08 -21.81
C PRO A 152 -2.49 -4.26 -22.39
N CYS A 153 -2.47 -5.43 -21.74
CA CYS A 153 -3.13 -6.67 -22.09
C CYS A 153 -4.13 -7.21 -21.04
N ALA A 154 -4.84 -6.35 -20.30
CA ALA A 154 -5.79 -6.83 -19.27
C ALA A 154 -6.90 -7.75 -19.81
N ASN A 155 -7.22 -7.69 -21.11
CA ASN A 155 -8.23 -8.55 -21.74
C ASN A 155 -7.67 -9.20 -23.01
N VAL A 156 -7.28 -10.47 -22.93
CA VAL A 156 -7.13 -11.33 -24.12
C VAL A 156 -8.41 -12.15 -24.25
N THR A 157 -9.30 -11.76 -25.15
CA THR A 157 -10.52 -12.50 -25.44
C THR A 157 -10.25 -13.55 -26.52
N LEU A 158 -10.35 -14.83 -26.18
CA LEU A 158 -10.30 -15.92 -27.17
C LEU A 158 -11.66 -16.03 -27.85
N ASN A 159 -11.80 -15.49 -29.05
CA ASN A 159 -13.02 -15.66 -29.83
C ASN A 159 -13.01 -17.04 -30.51
N GLN A 160 -13.74 -18.01 -29.95
CA GLN A 160 -13.86 -19.37 -30.50
C GLN A 160 -15.14 -19.55 -31.33
N SER A 161 -15.51 -18.56 -32.16
CA SER A 161 -16.62 -18.75 -33.08
C SER A 161 -16.19 -19.72 -34.20
N ASN A 162 -16.94 -20.83 -34.36
CA ASN A 162 -16.84 -21.83 -35.44
C ASN A 162 -15.87 -23.02 -35.26
N VAL A 163 -15.65 -23.49 -34.03
CA VAL A 163 -14.95 -24.78 -33.82
C VAL A 163 -15.90 -25.95 -34.02
N THR A 164 -15.75 -26.69 -35.12
CA THR A 164 -16.29 -28.05 -35.26
C THR A 164 -15.13 -29.02 -35.49
N ALA A 165 -14.95 -29.98 -34.58
CA ALA A 165 -13.93 -31.01 -34.68
C ALA A 165 -14.57 -32.33 -35.13
N ALA A 166 -13.97 -32.99 -36.12
CA ALA A 166 -14.30 -34.36 -36.50
C ALA A 166 -13.28 -35.33 -35.87
N ALA A 167 -13.72 -36.54 -35.52
CA ALA A 167 -12.85 -37.55 -34.90
C ALA A 167 -11.68 -37.92 -35.83
N GLY A 168 -10.45 -37.80 -35.31
CA GLY A 168 -9.22 -38.10 -36.05
C GLY A 168 -8.56 -36.90 -36.73
N THR A 169 -9.09 -35.68 -36.61
CA THR A 169 -8.53 -34.48 -37.25
C THR A 169 -7.96 -33.50 -36.23
N TRP A 170 -6.75 -32.99 -36.49
CA TRP A 170 -6.16 -31.90 -35.71
C TRP A 170 -6.69 -30.55 -36.20
N VAL A 171 -7.12 -29.70 -35.27
CA VAL A 171 -7.47 -28.30 -35.57
C VAL A 171 -6.38 -27.41 -34.99
N TYR A 172 -5.85 -26.52 -35.83
CA TYR A 172 -4.86 -25.51 -35.44
C TYR A 172 -5.55 -24.15 -35.33
N TYR A 173 -5.21 -23.39 -34.28
CA TYR A 173 -5.69 -22.02 -34.09
C TYR A 173 -4.52 -21.05 -34.05
N THR A 174 -4.76 -19.84 -34.51
CA THR A 174 -3.83 -18.73 -34.33
C THR A 174 -4.35 -17.88 -33.18
N ILE A 175 -3.56 -17.74 -32.11
CA ILE A 175 -3.84 -16.81 -31.03
C ILE A 175 -3.07 -15.54 -31.35
N ASP A 176 -3.77 -14.42 -31.54
CA ASP A 176 -3.12 -13.13 -31.64
C ASP A 176 -2.77 -12.64 -30.23
N VAL A 177 -1.47 -12.58 -29.94
CA VAL A 177 -0.93 -12.16 -28.66
C VAL A 177 -0.52 -10.70 -28.79
N PRO A 178 -1.18 -9.76 -28.05
CA PRO A 178 -0.84 -8.35 -28.14
C PRO A 178 0.63 -8.14 -27.75
N GLU A 179 1.27 -7.15 -28.36
CA GLU A 179 2.71 -6.91 -28.25
C GLU A 179 3.19 -6.76 -26.79
N CYS A 180 2.32 -6.21 -25.94
CA CYS A 180 2.53 -6.05 -24.51
C CYS A 180 2.66 -7.36 -23.72
N ALA A 181 2.21 -8.50 -24.26
CA ALA A 181 2.30 -9.83 -23.65
C ALA A 181 3.49 -10.64 -24.18
N LYS A 182 4.25 -10.09 -25.15
CA LYS A 182 5.46 -10.73 -25.67
C LYS A 182 6.61 -10.44 -24.70
N LEU A 183 7.18 -11.47 -24.07
CA LEU A 183 8.35 -11.32 -23.21
C LEU A 183 9.50 -10.67 -24.00
N PRO A 184 10.24 -9.71 -23.40
CA PRO A 184 11.39 -9.12 -24.06
C PRO A 184 12.38 -10.23 -24.42
N ARG A 185 12.71 -10.35 -25.71
CA ARG A 185 13.72 -11.30 -26.16
C ARG A 185 15.01 -10.99 -25.40
N ARG A 186 15.48 -11.91 -24.57
CA ARG A 186 16.84 -11.83 -24.03
C ARG A 186 17.77 -11.78 -25.24
N ARG A 187 18.43 -10.64 -25.46
CA ARG A 187 19.59 -10.59 -26.36
C ARG A 187 20.68 -11.40 -25.65
N ASN A 188 21.10 -12.50 -26.27
CA ASN A 188 22.36 -13.16 -25.93
C ASN A 188 23.53 -12.24 -26.26
#